data_AF-A0A8T6HB70-F1
#
_entry.id   AF-A0A8T6HB70-F1
#
_cell.length_a   1.000
_cell.length_b   1.000
_cell.length_c   1.000
_cell.angle_alpha   90.00
_cell.angle_beta   90.00
_cell.angle_gamma   90.00
#
_symmetry.space_group_name_H-M   'P 1'
#
loop_
_entity.id
_entity.type
_entity.pdbx_description
1 polymer ?
#
loop_
_entity_poly.entity_id
_entity_poly.type
_entity_poly.pdbx_seq_one_letter_code
_entity_poly.pdbx_strand_id
1 'polypeptide(L)'
;MAPLDYFLNEREYLIACVERFPRHRLSDAACRGLHPDHYHPEVGPPRRVDLDRCRSCPIQLECVALALRSEQPDTRTGWYGGLNPEEREILASHLDLPLSVDELEPEHDRTHRAVELRERGWKINDIATELGCCRRTVQRHLRGAA
;
A
#
# COMPACT_ATOMS: atom_id res chain seq x y z
N MET A 1 -5.94 -19.09 17.32
CA MET A 1 -5.60 -17.66 17.22
C MET A 1 -6.35 -17.11 16.03
N ALA A 2 -7.14 -16.05 16.23
CA ALA A 2 -7.71 -15.33 15.12
C ALA A 2 -6.56 -14.72 14.30
N PRO A 3 -6.66 -14.59 12.95
CA PRO A 3 -5.60 -14.04 12.13
C PRO A 3 -5.09 -12.68 12.62
N LEU A 4 -5.98 -11.85 13.17
CA LEU A 4 -5.68 -10.54 13.72
C LEU A 4 -4.86 -10.57 15.02
N ASP A 5 -5.05 -11.57 15.89
CA ASP A 5 -4.35 -11.68 17.18
C ASP A 5 -2.83 -11.65 16.99
N TYR A 6 -2.33 -12.32 15.94
CA TYR A 6 -0.91 -12.36 15.61
C TYR A 6 -0.35 -10.95 15.37
N PHE A 7 -1.04 -10.14 14.57
CA PHE A 7 -0.60 -8.79 14.24
C PHE A 7 -0.71 -7.83 15.42
N LEU A 8 -1.76 -7.98 16.23
CA LEU A 8 -1.95 -7.16 17.42
C LEU A 8 -0.93 -7.47 18.51
N ASN A 9 -0.51 -8.73 18.65
CA ASN A 9 0.57 -9.12 19.56
C ASN A 9 1.93 -8.53 19.14
N GLU A 10 2.14 -8.35 17.84
CA GLU A 10 3.37 -7.78 17.25
C GLU A 10 3.23 -6.29 16.89
N ARG A 11 2.30 -5.59 17.55
CA ARG A 11 1.89 -4.20 17.22
C ARG A 11 3.07 -3.24 17.07
N GLU A 12 4.02 -3.25 18.01
CA GLU A 12 5.17 -2.33 17.99
C GLU A 12 6.05 -2.54 16.75
N TYR A 13 6.35 -3.80 16.43
CA TYR A 13 7.13 -4.13 15.23
C TYR A 13 6.38 -3.78 13.95
N LEU A 14 5.07 -4.06 13.92
CA LEU A 14 4.23 -3.76 12.78
C LEU A 14 4.17 -2.26 12.49
N ILE A 15 3.97 -1.42 13.51
CA ILE A 15 3.99 0.05 13.39
C ILE A 15 5.35 0.52 12.87
N ALA A 16 6.45 0.04 13.44
CA ALA A 16 7.80 0.38 12.98
C ALA A 16 8.01 0.02 11.50
N CYS A 17 7.43 -1.10 11.03
CA CYS A 17 7.47 -1.49 9.63
C CYS A 17 6.62 -0.60 8.71
N VAL A 18 5.48 -0.08 9.19
CA VAL A 18 4.66 0.87 8.43
C VAL A 18 5.42 2.18 8.25
N GLU A 19 6.01 2.72 9.33
CA GLU A 19 6.80 3.96 9.30
C GLU A 19 8.07 3.79 8.45
N ARG A 20 8.80 2.68 8.64
CA ARG A 20 10.08 2.42 7.99
C ARG A 20 10.16 1.02 7.38
N PHE A 21 9.49 0.88 6.25
CA PHE A 21 9.42 -0.40 5.54
C PHE A 21 10.80 -0.95 5.08
N PRO A 22 11.20 -2.18 5.48
CA PRO A 22 12.46 -2.80 5.07
C PRO A 22 12.35 -3.44 3.67
N ARG A 23 12.49 -2.63 2.62
CA ARG A 23 12.34 -3.06 1.20
C ARG A 23 13.09 -4.34 0.80
N HIS A 24 14.26 -4.59 1.39
CA HIS A 24 15.08 -5.76 1.09
C HIS A 24 14.38 -7.08 1.44
N ARG A 25 13.43 -7.08 2.37
CA ARG A 25 12.71 -8.28 2.83
C ARG A 25 11.75 -8.83 1.76
N LEU A 26 11.36 -8.04 0.77
CA LEU A 26 10.45 -8.49 -0.29
C LEU A 26 10.96 -9.70 -1.08
N SER A 27 12.29 -9.91 -1.15
CA SER A 27 12.86 -11.12 -1.77
C SER A 27 12.52 -12.41 -1.04
N ASP A 28 12.15 -12.31 0.24
CA ASP A 28 11.88 -13.46 1.12
C ASP A 28 10.39 -13.85 1.10
N ALA A 29 9.57 -13.15 0.30
CA ALA A 29 8.16 -13.44 0.16
C ALA A 29 7.92 -14.86 -0.34
N ALA A 30 7.17 -15.67 0.42
CA ALA A 30 6.84 -17.04 0.02
C ALA A 30 6.02 -17.09 -1.28
N CYS A 31 5.27 -16.03 -1.59
CA CYS A 31 4.50 -15.90 -2.83
C CYS A 31 5.35 -15.41 -4.03
N ARG A 32 6.64 -15.13 -3.87
CA ARG A 32 7.49 -14.61 -4.93
C ARG A 32 7.51 -15.55 -6.14
N GLY A 33 7.23 -14.99 -7.31
CA GLY A 33 7.18 -15.73 -8.59
C GLY A 33 5.82 -16.37 -8.91
N LEU A 34 4.82 -16.22 -8.05
CA LEU A 34 3.44 -16.60 -8.35
C LEU A 34 2.71 -15.49 -9.12
N HIS A 35 1.65 -15.87 -9.84
CA HIS A 35 0.79 -14.91 -10.52
C HIS A 35 -0.04 -14.10 -9.51
N PRO A 36 -0.21 -12.76 -9.70
CA PRO A 36 -0.96 -11.91 -8.77
C PRO A 36 -2.37 -12.38 -8.45
N ASP A 37 -3.08 -12.97 -9.43
CA ASP A 37 -4.46 -13.45 -9.27
C ASP A 37 -4.64 -14.50 -8.15
N HIS A 38 -3.55 -15.13 -7.71
CA HIS A 38 -3.60 -16.01 -6.53
C HIS A 38 -4.02 -15.26 -5.26
N TYR A 39 -3.65 -13.97 -5.16
CA TYR A 39 -3.93 -13.11 -4.01
C TYR A 39 -4.86 -11.94 -4.36
N HIS A 40 -5.14 -11.73 -5.64
CA HIS A 40 -6.14 -10.79 -6.16
C HIS A 40 -7.18 -11.53 -7.04
N PRO A 41 -7.91 -12.53 -6.50
CA PRO A 41 -8.93 -13.22 -7.28
C PRO A 41 -10.10 -12.28 -7.63
N GLU A 42 -10.69 -12.48 -8.81
CA GLU A 42 -11.88 -11.74 -9.23
C GLU A 42 -13.11 -12.09 -8.37
N VAL A 43 -13.19 -13.33 -7.88
CA VAL A 43 -14.32 -13.84 -7.11
C VAL A 43 -13.83 -14.65 -5.92
N GLY A 44 -14.32 -14.28 -4.74
CA GLY A 44 -14.10 -15.03 -3.50
C GLY A 44 -12.67 -14.94 -2.95
N PRO A 45 -12.36 -15.75 -1.92
CA PRO A 45 -11.03 -15.78 -1.32
C PRO A 45 -10.03 -16.57 -2.18
N PRO A 46 -8.71 -16.34 -1.99
CA PRO A 46 -7.66 -17.20 -2.49
C PRO A 46 -7.89 -18.65 -2.10
N ARG A 47 -7.32 -19.56 -2.89
CA ARG A 47 -7.34 -20.99 -2.56
C ARG A 47 -6.67 -21.19 -1.21
N ARG A 48 -7.16 -22.18 -0.46
CA ARG A 48 -6.64 -22.50 0.88
C ARG A 48 -5.11 -22.69 0.92
N VAL A 49 -4.54 -23.36 -0.08
CA VAL A 49 -3.08 -23.53 -0.19
C VAL A 49 -2.32 -22.19 -0.33
N ASP A 50 -2.91 -21.21 -1.00
CA ASP A 50 -2.31 -19.89 -1.16
C ASP A 50 -2.42 -19.07 0.14
N LEU A 51 -3.54 -19.18 0.86
CA LEU A 51 -3.71 -18.59 2.19
C LEU A 51 -2.78 -19.21 3.24
N ASP A 52 -2.65 -20.53 3.27
CA ASP A 52 -1.76 -21.24 4.18
C ASP A 52 -0.29 -20.84 3.93
N ARG A 53 0.10 -20.68 2.66
CA ARG A 53 1.40 -20.09 2.29
C ARG A 53 1.55 -18.66 2.78
N CYS A 54 0.53 -17.83 2.65
CA CYS A 54 0.58 -16.42 3.08
C CYS A 54 0.71 -16.32 4.60
N ARG A 55 0.01 -17.17 5.35
CA ARG A 55 0.00 -17.22 6.82
C ARG A 55 1.25 -17.81 7.45
N SER A 56 2.06 -18.51 6.66
CA SER A 56 3.36 -19.06 7.07
C SER A 56 4.54 -18.28 6.49
N CYS A 57 4.27 -17.18 5.77
CA CYS A 57 5.29 -16.39 5.09
C CYS A 57 6.23 -15.72 6.12
N PRO A 58 7.56 -15.77 5.95
CA PRO A 58 8.51 -15.19 6.90
C PRO A 58 8.52 -13.65 6.92
N ILE A 59 7.77 -13.01 6.03
CA ILE A 59 7.62 -11.55 5.94
C ILE A 59 6.18 -11.10 6.14
N GLN A 60 5.37 -11.89 6.86
CA GLN A 60 3.93 -11.65 6.99
C GLN A 60 3.62 -10.26 7.57
N LEU A 61 4.35 -9.84 8.62
CA LEU A 61 4.19 -8.53 9.26
C LEU A 61 4.60 -7.40 8.30
N GLU A 62 5.76 -7.53 7.65
CA GLU A 62 6.24 -6.54 6.68
C GLU A 62 5.30 -6.43 5.48
N CYS A 63 4.75 -7.56 5.00
CA CYS A 63 3.79 -7.58 3.91
C CYS A 63 2.51 -6.79 4.24
N VAL A 64 1.94 -6.99 5.44
CA VAL A 64 0.78 -6.22 5.89
C VAL A 64 1.15 -4.76 6.12
N ALA A 65 2.32 -4.47 6.70
CA ALA A 65 2.79 -3.10 6.87
C ALA A 65 2.89 -2.34 5.54
N LEU A 66 3.42 -3.00 4.50
CA LEU A 66 3.50 -2.42 3.16
C LEU A 66 2.11 -2.14 2.59
N ALA A 67 1.17 -3.08 2.73
CA ALA A 67 -0.21 -2.89 2.28
C ALA A 67 -0.86 -1.70 3.01
N LEU A 68 -0.80 -1.68 4.34
CA LEU A 68 -1.37 -0.59 5.15
C LEU A 68 -0.74 0.77 4.85
N ARG A 69 0.56 0.80 4.52
CA ARG A 69 1.27 2.03 4.13
C ARG A 69 0.84 2.55 2.75
N SER A 70 0.49 1.67 1.82
CA SER A 70 0.34 2.02 0.41
C SER A 70 -1.11 2.04 -0.09
N GLU A 71 -2.02 1.39 0.61
CA GLU A 71 -3.43 1.32 0.25
C GLU A 71 -4.23 2.47 0.85
N GLN A 72 -5.22 2.98 0.09
CA GLN A 72 -6.27 3.82 0.68
C GLN A 72 -7.36 2.91 1.25
N PRO A 73 -7.95 3.22 2.41
CA PRO A 73 -8.91 2.32 3.07
C PRO A 73 -10.09 1.90 2.20
N ASP A 74 -10.63 2.81 1.39
CA ASP A 74 -11.77 2.62 0.48
C ASP A 74 -11.43 1.84 -0.80
N THR A 75 -10.14 1.63 -1.10
CA THR A 75 -9.68 0.94 -2.30
C THR A 75 -8.90 -0.34 -2.01
N ARG A 76 -8.91 -0.82 -0.76
CA ARG A 76 -8.26 -2.07 -0.37
C ARG A 76 -8.81 -3.25 -1.17
N THR A 77 -7.91 -3.99 -1.80
CA THR A 77 -8.26 -5.20 -2.57
C THR A 77 -7.25 -6.29 -2.30
N GLY A 78 -7.58 -7.52 -2.69
CA GLY A 78 -6.68 -8.66 -2.54
C GLY A 78 -6.29 -8.99 -1.10
N TRP A 79 -5.32 -9.89 -0.99
CA TRP A 79 -4.91 -10.52 0.26
C TRP A 79 -3.41 -10.34 0.52
N TYR A 80 -3.08 -9.74 1.66
CA TYR A 80 -1.70 -9.46 2.06
C TYR A 80 -1.47 -9.99 3.47
N GLY A 81 -0.35 -10.70 3.68
CA GLY A 81 -0.04 -11.41 4.92
C GLY A 81 -1.18 -12.34 5.41
N GLY A 82 -2.02 -12.82 4.50
CA GLY A 82 -3.16 -13.69 4.82
C GLY A 82 -4.39 -12.94 5.35
N LEU A 83 -4.40 -11.61 5.30
CA LEU A 83 -5.54 -10.76 5.64
C LEU A 83 -6.26 -10.25 4.41
N ASN A 84 -7.59 -10.27 4.46
CA ASN A 84 -8.47 -9.65 3.47
C ASN A 84 -8.60 -8.12 3.69
N PRO A 85 -9.29 -7.38 2.81
CA PRO A 85 -9.48 -5.94 2.97
C PRO A 85 -10.12 -5.51 4.29
N GLU A 86 -11.19 -6.17 4.72
CA GLU A 86 -11.94 -5.88 5.95
C GLU A 86 -11.09 -6.15 7.20
N GLU A 87 -10.35 -7.26 7.23
CA GLU A 87 -9.41 -7.59 8.31
C GLU A 87 -8.28 -6.55 8.38
N ARG A 88 -7.77 -6.06 7.24
CA ARG A 88 -6.79 -4.97 7.22
C ARG A 88 -7.37 -3.66 7.73
N GLU A 89 -8.65 -3.41 7.50
CA GLU A 89 -9.34 -2.22 8.03
C GLU A 89 -9.51 -2.25 9.54
N ILE A 90 -9.93 -3.40 10.07
CA ILE A 90 -9.99 -3.63 11.51
C ILE A 90 -8.60 -3.47 12.13
N LEU A 91 -7.58 -4.07 11.52
CA LEU A 91 -6.21 -3.96 11.99
C LEU A 91 -5.70 -2.51 11.98
N ALA A 92 -5.91 -1.78 10.89
CA ALA A 92 -5.51 -0.37 10.78
C ALA A 92 -6.16 0.48 11.90
N SER A 93 -7.44 0.23 12.18
CA SER A 93 -8.19 0.92 13.24
C SER A 93 -7.61 0.65 14.63
N HIS A 94 -7.16 -0.57 14.91
CA HIS A 94 -6.50 -0.93 16.18
C HIS A 94 -5.08 -0.38 16.33
N LEU A 95 -4.41 -0.08 15.23
CA LEU A 95 -3.05 0.46 15.26
C LEU A 95 -3.04 1.99 15.41
N ASP A 96 -4.21 2.64 15.43
CA ASP A 96 -4.36 4.10 15.34
C ASP A 96 -3.59 4.69 14.16
N LEU A 97 -3.40 3.89 13.09
CA LEU A 97 -2.80 4.38 11.86
C LEU A 97 -3.80 5.33 11.21
N PRO A 98 -3.36 6.47 10.66
CA PRO A 98 -4.27 7.42 10.04
C PRO A 98 -5.07 6.70 8.95
N LEU A 99 -6.36 6.49 9.21
CA LEU A 99 -7.35 5.90 8.29
C LEU A 99 -7.71 6.88 7.15
N SER A 100 -6.97 7.97 7.01
CA SER A 100 -7.19 9.00 6.00
C SER A 100 -5.83 9.52 5.55
N VAL A 101 -5.67 9.56 4.24
CA VAL A 101 -4.51 10.08 3.51
C VAL A 101 -4.44 11.61 3.64
N ASP A 102 -4.19 12.10 4.85
CA ASP A 102 -3.75 13.48 5.06
C ASP A 102 -2.33 13.56 5.67
N GLU A 103 -1.80 12.46 6.22
CA GLU A 103 -0.53 12.49 6.98
C GLU A 103 0.54 11.49 6.53
N LEU A 104 0.36 10.80 5.39
CA LEU A 104 1.48 10.16 4.69
C LEU A 104 2.06 11.18 3.70
N GLU A 105 3.28 11.66 3.94
CA GLU A 105 3.99 12.60 3.05
C GLU A 105 3.92 12.17 1.55
N PRO A 106 3.57 13.08 0.63
CA PRO A 106 2.26 12.94 0.00
C PRO A 106 2.28 12.85 -1.53
N GLU A 107 1.34 12.08 -2.10
CA GLU A 107 0.86 12.30 -3.47
C GLU A 107 0.19 13.69 -3.61
N HIS A 108 -0.25 14.30 -2.49
CA HIS A 108 -0.65 15.71 -2.38
C HIS A 108 0.50 16.72 -2.61
N ASP A 109 1.76 16.43 -2.23
CA ASP A 109 2.89 17.32 -2.55
C ASP A 109 3.17 17.31 -4.05
N ARG A 110 3.15 16.14 -4.69
CA ARG A 110 3.34 16.06 -6.16
C ARG A 110 2.21 16.72 -6.93
N THR A 111 0.97 16.64 -6.43
CA THR A 111 -0.17 17.30 -7.05
C THR A 111 -0.05 18.82 -6.91
N HIS A 112 0.17 19.33 -5.70
CA HIS A 112 0.36 20.74 -5.43
C HIS A 112 1.59 21.30 -6.19
N ARG A 113 2.70 20.56 -6.19
CA ARG A 113 3.92 20.90 -6.93
C ARG A 113 3.73 20.88 -8.44
N ALA A 114 2.97 19.93 -8.98
CA ALA A 114 2.62 19.91 -10.40
C ALA A 114 1.78 21.14 -10.79
N VAL A 115 0.84 21.55 -9.94
CA VAL A 115 0.03 22.76 -10.14
C VAL A 115 0.90 24.01 -10.07
N GLU A 116 1.72 24.17 -9.03
CA GLU A 116 2.62 25.31 -8.86
C GLU A 116 3.57 25.47 -10.07
N LEU A 117 4.22 24.38 -10.50
CA LEU A 117 5.12 24.40 -11.66
C LEU A 117 4.35 24.77 -12.94
N ARG A 118 3.10 24.31 -13.06
CA ARG A 118 2.26 24.62 -14.21
C ARG A 118 1.83 26.09 -14.25
N GLU A 119 1.46 26.68 -13.11
CA GLU A 119 1.14 28.11 -12.97
C GLU A 119 2.35 28.99 -13.27
N ARG A 120 3.56 28.51 -12.94
CA ARG A 120 4.84 29.13 -13.31
C ARG A 120 5.21 28.95 -14.79
N GLY A 121 4.35 28.34 -15.60
CA GLY A 121 4.51 28.21 -17.05
C GLY A 121 5.31 27.01 -17.53
N TRP A 122 5.69 26.07 -16.65
CA TRP A 122 6.45 24.88 -17.06
C TRP A 122 5.61 23.98 -17.98
N LYS A 123 6.28 23.29 -18.90
CA LYS A 123 5.62 22.32 -19.79
C LYS A 123 5.44 20.99 -19.07
N ILE A 124 4.39 20.25 -19.42
CA ILE A 124 4.01 18.98 -18.79
C ILE A 124 5.16 17.96 -18.79
N ASN A 125 5.95 17.89 -19.87
CA ASN A 125 7.07 16.95 -19.97
C ASN A 125 8.22 17.31 -19.00
N ASP A 126 8.44 18.60 -18.77
CA ASP A 126 9.48 19.08 -17.86
C ASP A 126 9.06 18.82 -16.40
N ILE A 127 7.78 19.05 -16.09
CA ILE A 127 7.17 18.70 -14.80
C ILE A 127 7.25 17.18 -14.55
N ALA A 128 6.97 16.36 -15.57
CA ALA A 128 7.05 14.91 -15.46
C ALA A 128 8.47 14.43 -15.12
N THR A 129 9.47 15.05 -15.75
CA THR A 129 10.88 14.79 -15.51
C THR A 129 11.28 15.20 -14.08
N GLU A 130 10.90 16.41 -13.67
CA GLU A 130 11.17 16.96 -12.33
C GLU A 130 10.54 16.11 -11.22
N LEU A 131 9.29 15.67 -11.40
CA LEU A 131 8.56 14.87 -10.41
C LEU A 131 8.87 13.37 -10.50
N GLY A 132 9.73 12.95 -11.43
CA GLY A 132 10.08 11.55 -11.64
C GLY A 132 8.89 10.66 -12.03
N CYS A 133 7.91 11.20 -12.75
CA CYS A 133 6.68 10.50 -13.13
C CYS A 133 6.40 10.62 -14.64
N CYS A 134 5.38 9.93 -15.15
CA CYS A 134 5.04 10.01 -16.57
C CYS A 134 4.11 11.20 -16.87
N ARG A 135 4.10 11.64 -18.13
CA ARG A 135 3.22 12.72 -18.62
C ARG A 135 1.74 12.52 -18.24
N ARG A 136 1.25 11.27 -18.31
CA ARG A 136 -0.13 10.92 -17.95
C ARG A 136 -0.40 11.16 -16.46
N THR A 137 0.58 10.90 -15.59
CA THR A 137 0.50 11.15 -14.15
C THR A 137 0.40 12.65 -13.86
N VAL A 138 1.23 13.49 -14.51
CA VAL A 138 1.12 14.96 -14.39
C VAL A 138 -0.25 15.46 -14.84
N GLN A 139 -0.76 14.97 -15.97
CA GLN A 139 -2.09 15.35 -16.45
C GLN A 139 -3.21 14.94 -15.49
N ARG A 140 -3.08 13.80 -14.80
CA ARG A 140 -4.00 13.38 -13.74
C ARG A 140 -3.97 14.34 -12.56
N HIS A 141 -2.78 14.71 -12.08
CA HIS A 141 -2.61 15.67 -10.99
C HIS A 141 -3.27 17.02 -11.30
N LEU A 142 -3.03 17.56 -12.49
CA LEU A 142 -3.61 18.85 -12.91
C LEU A 142 -5.14 18.83 -13.07
N ARG A 143 -5.73 17.66 -13.33
CA ARG A 143 -7.20 17.50 -13.44
C ARG A 143 -7.89 17.33 -12.09
N GLY A 144 -7.19 16.75 -11.11
CA GLY A 144 -7.73 16.58 -9.76
C GLY A 144 -7.69 17.86 -8.91
N ALA A 145 -6.98 18.89 -9.37
CA ALA A 145 -6.84 20.18 -8.69
C ALA A 145 -7.75 21.29 -9.26
N ALA A 146 -8.58 20.98 -10.26
CA ALA A 146 -9.55 21.87 -10.88
C ALA A 146 -10.96 21.50 -10.40
#